data_AF-A0A7J5VR26-F1
#
_entry.id   AF-A0A7J5VR26-F1
#
_cell.length_a   1.000
_cell.length_b   1.000
_cell.length_c   1.000
_cell.angle_alpha   90.00
_cell.angle_beta   90.00
_cell.angle_gamma   90.00
#
_symmetry.space_group_name_H-M   'P 1'
#
loop_
_entity.id
_entity.type
_entity.pdbx_description
1 polymer ?
#
loop_
_entity_poly.entity_id
_entity_poly.type
_entity_poly.pdbx_seq_one_letter_code
_entity_poly.pdbx_strand_id
1 'polypeptide(L)'
;MKRTLITSAILALLSLPAAAPAQSANDHSGHAMDHGSMAMNPAKTIMLGEQTVEGIKGMAHLNDVGAMMAQMGQKENYHFMIMFSDVKTGAAIEQGTVAVKIIDPKTSQPGEAIALMGMGNHFGADIVLPAKGEYHFQVGSKLSDGTKRQFTFHYTVQ
;
A
#
# COMPACT_ATOMS: atom_id res chain seq x y z
N MET A 1 -31.53 -34.58 8.28
CA MET A 1 -32.55 -34.96 7.27
C MET A 1 -33.07 -33.71 6.58
N LYS A 2 -32.79 -33.64 5.26
CA LYS A 2 -33.48 -32.94 4.16
C LYS A 2 -34.64 -31.98 4.50
N ARG A 3 -34.55 -30.76 3.95
CA ARG A 3 -35.50 -30.25 2.93
C ARG A 3 -34.96 -28.99 2.24
N THR A 4 -34.55 -29.21 1.00
CA THR A 4 -34.32 -28.26 -0.09
C THR A 4 -35.62 -27.52 -0.42
N LEU A 5 -35.54 -26.23 -0.76
CA LEU A 5 -36.54 -25.53 -1.57
C LEU A 5 -35.81 -24.55 -2.50
N ILE A 6 -35.80 -24.91 -3.78
CA ILE A 6 -35.36 -24.11 -4.92
C ILE A 6 -36.58 -23.32 -5.39
N THR A 7 -36.41 -22.05 -5.73
CA THR A 7 -37.37 -21.33 -6.59
C THR A 7 -36.63 -20.30 -7.43
N SER A 8 -36.61 -20.58 -8.74
CA SER A 8 -36.11 -19.70 -9.80
C SER A 8 -37.10 -18.58 -10.10
N ALA A 9 -36.61 -17.39 -10.44
CA ALA A 9 -37.33 -16.43 -11.26
C ALA A 9 -36.33 -15.63 -12.11
N ILE A 10 -36.31 -15.97 -13.40
CA ILE A 10 -35.74 -15.19 -14.50
C ILE A 10 -36.76 -14.08 -14.84
N LEU A 11 -36.26 -12.92 -15.27
CA LEU A 11 -36.75 -12.09 -16.39
C LEU A 11 -36.82 -10.58 -16.05
N ALA A 12 -35.99 -9.77 -16.71
CA ALA A 12 -36.42 -8.71 -17.63
C ALA A 12 -35.23 -7.82 -18.04
N LEU A 13 -34.90 -7.84 -19.33
CA LEU A 13 -34.15 -6.79 -20.02
C LEU A 13 -35.01 -5.53 -20.10
N LEU A 14 -34.46 -4.36 -19.75
CA LEU A 14 -34.95 -3.07 -20.26
C LEU A 14 -33.78 -2.20 -20.73
N SER A 15 -33.91 -1.76 -21.98
CA SER A 15 -33.03 -0.91 -22.77
C SER A 15 -33.28 0.59 -22.55
N LEU A 16 -32.18 1.37 -22.45
CA LEU A 16 -31.87 2.72 -22.99
C LEU A 16 -32.93 3.85 -22.95
N PRO A 17 -32.54 5.10 -22.59
CA PRO A 17 -31.87 5.98 -23.57
C PRO A 17 -30.73 6.86 -23.03
N ALA A 18 -29.83 7.21 -23.95
CA ALA A 18 -28.80 8.23 -23.79
C ALA A 18 -29.40 9.65 -23.79
N ALA A 19 -28.88 10.52 -22.91
CA ALA A 19 -29.08 11.96 -22.97
C ALA A 19 -27.76 12.67 -22.60
N ALA A 20 -27.18 13.38 -23.57
CA ALA A 20 -26.29 14.52 -23.37
C ALA A 20 -27.10 15.76 -23.83
N PRO A 21 -27.02 16.92 -23.15
CA PRO A 21 -25.92 17.89 -23.31
C PRO A 21 -25.55 18.53 -21.94
N ALA A 22 -24.64 19.48 -21.73
CA ALA A 22 -24.10 20.55 -22.54
C ALA A 22 -22.73 21.01 -21.96
N GLN A 23 -21.88 21.56 -22.85
CA GLN A 23 -20.73 22.39 -22.50
C GLN A 23 -21.15 23.55 -21.60
N SER A 24 -20.44 23.74 -20.49
CA SER A 24 -20.21 25.07 -19.93
C SER A 24 -18.73 25.37 -20.07
N ALA A 25 -18.43 26.34 -20.93
CA ALA A 25 -17.16 27.02 -20.99
C ALA A 25 -17.04 27.88 -19.74
N ASN A 26 -16.21 27.46 -18.78
CA ASN A 26 -15.73 28.34 -17.74
C ASN A 26 -14.30 28.74 -18.09
N ASP A 27 -14.20 29.98 -18.54
CA ASP A 27 -12.98 30.72 -18.76
C ASP A 27 -12.29 30.97 -17.41
N HIS A 28 -11.15 30.31 -17.18
CA HIS A 28 -10.21 30.66 -16.12
C HIS A 28 -8.85 30.92 -16.73
N SER A 29 -8.73 32.12 -17.30
CA SER A 29 -7.62 33.05 -17.08
C SER A 29 -6.51 32.55 -16.14
N GLY A 30 -5.44 32.08 -16.78
CA GLY A 30 -4.04 32.42 -16.45
C GLY A 30 -3.58 32.32 -15.01
N HIS A 31 -2.95 31.20 -14.69
CA HIS A 31 -1.64 31.20 -14.02
C HIS A 31 -0.84 29.98 -14.51
N ALA A 32 -0.11 30.18 -15.62
CA ALA A 32 0.97 29.28 -16.01
C ALA A 32 2.10 29.43 -14.99
N MET A 33 2.01 28.68 -13.89
CA MET A 33 3.17 28.37 -13.09
C MET A 33 3.96 27.35 -13.89
N ASP A 34 4.97 27.85 -14.60
CA ASP A 34 6.07 27.06 -15.14
C ASP A 34 6.83 26.43 -13.97
N HIS A 35 6.24 25.35 -13.41
CA HIS A 35 6.95 24.45 -12.54
C HIS A 35 7.89 23.67 -13.45
N GLY A 36 9.07 24.25 -13.68
CA GLY A 36 10.20 23.58 -14.30
C GLY A 36 10.23 22.14 -13.81
N SER A 37 9.96 21.23 -14.74
CA SER A 37 9.83 19.81 -14.52
C SER A 37 11.14 19.30 -13.94
N MET A 38 11.25 19.34 -12.60
CA MET A 38 12.17 18.49 -11.87
C MET A 38 11.69 17.08 -12.18
N ALA A 39 12.32 16.46 -13.18
CA ALA A 39 12.16 15.06 -13.47
C ALA A 39 12.60 14.30 -12.21
N MET A 40 11.66 14.13 -11.28
CA MET A 40 11.77 13.20 -10.18
C MET A 40 11.95 11.86 -10.84
N ASN A 41 13.18 11.33 -10.82
CA ASN A 41 13.43 9.96 -11.22
C ASN A 41 12.41 9.09 -10.47
N PRO A 42 11.63 8.24 -11.15
CA PRO A 42 10.66 7.40 -10.48
C PRO A 42 11.41 6.58 -9.42
N ALA A 43 10.98 6.70 -8.17
CA ALA A 43 11.57 5.96 -7.07
C ALA A 43 11.61 4.47 -7.45
N LYS A 44 12.78 3.84 -7.33
CA LYS A 44 12.93 2.44 -7.72
C LYS A 44 12.15 1.57 -6.74
N THR A 45 11.10 0.91 -7.23
CA THR A 45 10.35 -0.08 -6.44
C THR A 45 11.13 -1.39 -6.34
N ILE A 46 11.20 -1.92 -5.12
CA ILE A 46 11.89 -3.13 -4.73
C ILE A 46 10.87 -4.06 -4.07
N MET A 47 10.66 -5.23 -4.65
CA MET A 47 9.77 -6.26 -4.12
C MET A 47 10.43 -7.01 -2.96
N LEU A 48 9.80 -7.03 -1.78
CA LEU A 48 10.31 -7.81 -0.63
C LEU A 48 9.71 -9.21 -0.54
N GLY A 49 8.56 -9.43 -1.20
CA GLY A 49 7.89 -10.73 -1.23
C GLY A 49 6.42 -10.66 -0.83
N GLU A 50 5.79 -11.83 -0.88
CA GLU A 50 4.40 -12.04 -0.48
C GLU A 50 4.34 -13.08 0.64
N GLN A 51 3.43 -12.90 1.58
CA GLN A 51 3.11 -13.88 2.62
C GLN A 51 1.60 -14.00 2.77
N THR A 52 1.10 -15.22 3.00
CA THR A 52 -0.30 -15.46 3.33
C THR A 52 -0.42 -15.90 4.78
N VAL A 53 -1.23 -15.18 5.55
CA VAL A 53 -1.50 -15.47 6.96
C VAL A 53 -3.00 -15.42 7.17
N GLU A 54 -3.58 -16.56 7.59
CA GLU A 54 -5.01 -16.68 7.92
C GLU A 54 -5.95 -16.14 6.83
N GLY A 55 -5.67 -16.51 5.57
CA GLY A 55 -6.49 -16.11 4.42
C GLY A 55 -6.25 -14.68 3.91
N ILE A 56 -5.34 -13.92 4.54
CA ILE A 56 -4.93 -12.60 4.07
C ILE A 56 -3.54 -12.69 3.45
N LYS A 57 -3.40 -12.18 2.23
CA LYS A 57 -2.12 -12.03 1.54
C LYS A 57 -1.56 -10.64 1.78
N GLY A 58 -0.36 -10.56 2.35
CA GLY A 58 0.44 -9.35 2.50
C GLY A 58 1.56 -9.30 1.47
N MET A 59 1.67 -8.22 0.73
CA MET A 59 2.69 -7.98 -0.29
C MET A 59 3.49 -6.74 0.09
N ALA A 60 4.78 -6.89 0.38
CA ALA A 60 5.61 -5.79 0.87
C ALA A 60 6.61 -5.31 -0.18
N HIS A 61 6.77 -3.99 -0.27
CA HIS A 61 7.67 -3.29 -1.18
C HIS A 61 8.46 -2.21 -0.44
N LEU A 62 9.61 -1.83 -1.00
CA LEU A 62 10.29 -0.58 -0.71
C LEU A 62 10.34 0.28 -1.97
N ASN A 63 10.18 1.59 -1.84
CA ASN A 63 10.66 2.53 -2.86
C ASN A 63 11.94 3.19 -2.35
N ASP A 64 12.99 3.18 -3.16
CA ASP A 64 14.19 3.97 -2.88
C ASP A 64 13.88 5.46 -3.15
N VAL A 65 13.77 6.22 -2.06
CA VAL A 65 13.43 7.65 -2.07
C VAL A 65 14.58 8.50 -1.52
N GLY A 66 15.74 7.92 -1.23
CA GLY A 66 16.80 8.58 -0.47
C GLY A 66 17.36 9.83 -1.15
N ALA A 67 17.50 9.81 -2.48
CA ALA A 67 17.95 10.98 -3.23
C ALA A 67 16.95 12.16 -3.10
N MET A 68 15.65 11.88 -3.21
CA MET A 68 14.59 12.88 -3.08
C MET A 68 14.52 13.40 -1.64
N MET A 69 14.52 12.51 -0.65
CA MET A 69 14.44 12.88 0.76
C MET A 69 15.65 13.71 1.20
N ALA A 70 16.86 13.36 0.74
CA ALA A 70 18.07 14.13 1.02
C ALA A 70 18.01 15.55 0.42
N GLN A 71 17.46 15.72 -0.78
CA GLN A 71 17.23 17.05 -1.38
C GLN A 71 16.26 17.90 -0.54
N MET A 72 15.33 17.26 0.15
CA MET A 72 14.39 17.89 1.08
C MET A 72 14.94 18.03 2.51
N GLY A 73 16.21 17.69 2.75
CA GLY A 73 16.85 17.73 4.06
C GLY A 73 16.31 16.69 5.05
N GLN A 74 15.66 15.64 4.56
CA GLN A 74 15.15 14.51 5.33
C GLN A 74 16.17 13.36 5.35
N LYS A 75 16.06 12.47 6.35
CA LYS A 75 17.03 11.37 6.58
C LYS A 75 16.55 10.01 6.08
N GLU A 76 15.24 9.90 5.82
CA GLU A 76 14.57 8.71 5.34
C GLU A 76 15.09 8.37 3.94
N ASN A 77 15.32 7.09 3.68
CA ASN A 77 15.89 6.62 2.43
C ASN A 77 15.02 5.60 1.71
N TYR A 78 14.00 5.06 2.38
CA TYR A 78 13.03 4.19 1.77
C TYR A 78 11.61 4.52 2.20
N HIS A 79 10.66 4.34 1.29
CA HIS A 79 9.25 4.27 1.62
C HIS A 79 8.84 2.79 1.71
N PHE A 80 8.50 2.31 2.91
CA PHE A 80 8.00 0.95 3.12
C PHE A 80 6.51 0.91 2.85
N MET A 81 6.08 -0.08 2.06
CA MET A 81 4.68 -0.31 1.74
C MET A 81 4.30 -1.75 1.99
N ILE A 82 3.06 -1.97 2.43
CA ILE A 82 2.42 -3.28 2.42
C ILE A 82 0.98 -3.17 1.91
N MET A 83 0.65 -4.03 0.96
CA MET A 83 -0.70 -4.22 0.43
C MET A 83 -1.30 -5.48 1.05
N PHE A 84 -2.57 -5.42 1.42
CA PHE A 84 -3.31 -6.58 1.89
C PHE A 84 -4.45 -6.94 0.93
N SER A 85 -4.68 -8.23 0.71
CA SER A 85 -5.82 -8.73 -0.03
C SER A 85 -6.38 -10.00 0.59
N ASP A 86 -7.69 -10.19 0.53
CA ASP A 86 -8.33 -11.46 0.88
C ASP A 86 -8.03 -12.51 -0.20
N VAL A 87 -7.51 -13.68 0.19
CA VAL A 87 -7.08 -14.73 -0.76
C VAL A 87 -8.25 -15.36 -1.50
N LYS A 88 -9.46 -15.37 -0.92
CA LYS A 88 -10.63 -16.01 -1.55
C LYS A 88 -11.22 -15.14 -2.65
N THR A 89 -11.29 -13.84 -2.41
CA THR A 89 -11.96 -12.87 -3.28
C THR A 89 -11.00 -12.07 -4.15
N GLY A 90 -9.72 -11.98 -3.74
CA GLY A 90 -8.74 -11.08 -4.36
C GLY A 90 -8.97 -9.60 -4.02
N ALA A 91 -9.97 -9.28 -3.19
CA ALA A 91 -10.30 -7.90 -2.85
C ALA A 91 -9.19 -7.27 -1.99
N ALA A 92 -8.83 -6.03 -2.31
CA ALA A 92 -7.91 -5.24 -1.51
C ALA A 92 -8.52 -4.91 -0.13
N ILE A 93 -7.67 -4.87 0.89
CA ILE A 93 -8.03 -4.52 2.26
C ILE A 93 -7.26 -3.27 2.65
N GLU A 94 -7.96 -2.15 2.64
CA GLU A 94 -7.38 -0.80 2.80
C GLU A 94 -7.66 -0.20 4.19
N GLN A 95 -8.38 -0.92 5.03
CA GLN A 95 -8.81 -0.47 6.35
C GLN A 95 -8.21 -1.34 7.46
N GLY A 96 -7.67 -0.69 8.48
CA GLY A 96 -7.06 -1.37 9.62
C GLY A 96 -6.03 -0.51 10.33
N THR A 97 -5.44 -1.09 11.36
CA THR A 97 -4.24 -0.56 12.01
C THR A 97 -3.06 -1.44 11.65
N VAL A 98 -1.99 -0.84 11.14
CA VAL A 98 -0.80 -1.56 10.69
C VAL A 98 0.43 -0.84 11.23
N ALA A 99 1.42 -1.61 11.68
CA ALA A 99 2.70 -1.07 12.13
C ALA A 99 3.82 -2.04 11.76
N VAL A 100 5.01 -1.50 11.54
CA VAL A 100 6.24 -2.28 11.28
C VAL A 100 7.26 -2.05 12.38
N LYS A 101 7.91 -3.12 12.82
CA LYS A 101 9.17 -3.06 13.55
C LYS A 101 10.30 -3.45 12.62
N ILE A 102 11.38 -2.69 12.65
CA ILE A 102 12.57 -2.92 11.83
C ILE A 102 13.67 -3.46 12.73
N ILE A 103 14.25 -4.58 12.35
CA ILE A 103 15.39 -5.19 13.04
C ILE A 103 16.64 -4.82 12.25
N ASP A 104 17.54 -4.08 12.90
CA ASP A 104 18.77 -3.57 12.29
C ASP A 104 19.87 -4.65 12.23
N PRO A 105 20.64 -4.75 11.12
CA PRO A 105 21.68 -5.77 10.95
C PRO A 105 22.80 -5.68 11.97
N LYS A 106 23.06 -4.51 12.58
CA LYS A 106 24.15 -4.34 13.55
C LYS A 106 23.76 -4.80 14.95
N THR A 107 22.51 -4.55 15.35
CA THR A 107 22.07 -4.81 16.74
C THR A 107 21.28 -6.10 16.87
N SER A 108 20.67 -6.57 15.79
CA SER A 108 19.71 -7.67 15.77
C SER A 108 18.53 -7.49 16.75
N GLN A 109 18.29 -6.26 17.20
CA GLN A 109 17.16 -5.92 18.06
C GLN A 109 16.05 -5.24 17.25
N PRO A 110 14.77 -5.52 17.54
CA PRO A 110 13.68 -4.78 16.95
C PRO A 110 13.64 -3.36 17.49
N GLY A 111 13.55 -2.38 16.58
CA GLY A 111 13.26 -1.00 16.93
C GLY A 111 11.82 -0.78 17.40
N GLU A 112 11.49 0.49 17.65
CA GLU A 112 10.14 0.92 17.95
C GLU A 112 9.17 0.61 16.80
N ALA A 113 7.88 0.44 17.15
CA ALA A 113 6.85 0.22 16.15
C ALA A 113 6.54 1.53 15.41
N ILE A 114 6.70 1.50 14.08
CA ILE A 114 6.37 2.60 13.19
C ILE A 114 4.97 2.33 12.65
N ALA A 115 4.02 3.23 12.93
CA ALA A 115 2.67 3.14 12.38
C ALA A 115 2.71 3.36 10.87
N LEU A 116 2.00 2.51 10.12
CA LEU A 116 1.86 2.63 8.67
C LEU A 116 0.53 3.29 8.34
N MET A 117 0.58 4.38 7.59
CA MET A 117 -0.60 5.15 7.21
C MET A 117 -1.26 4.51 5.99
N GLY A 118 -2.60 4.44 5.98
CA GLY A 118 -3.35 4.02 4.79
C GLY A 118 -3.25 5.08 3.69
N MET A 119 -2.83 4.68 2.49
CA MET A 119 -2.53 5.55 1.35
C MET A 119 -3.23 5.04 0.07
N GLY A 120 -4.52 4.72 0.19
CA GLY A 120 -5.28 4.03 -0.86
C GLY A 120 -5.10 2.53 -0.77
N ASN A 121 -4.53 1.91 -1.81
CA ASN A 121 -4.41 0.45 -1.92
C ASN A 121 -3.34 -0.21 -1.02
N HIS A 122 -2.60 0.58 -0.22
CA HIS A 122 -1.53 0.10 0.64
C HIS A 122 -1.42 0.90 1.94
N PHE A 123 -0.68 0.35 2.89
CA PHE A 123 -0.22 1.03 4.10
C PHE A 123 1.27 1.32 3.97
N GLY A 124 1.72 2.52 4.32
CA GLY A 124 3.13 2.88 4.19
C GLY A 124 3.64 3.93 5.15
N ALA A 125 4.97 4.02 5.22
CA ALA A 125 5.71 5.03 5.95
C ALA A 125 7.12 5.19 5.37
N ASP A 126 7.64 6.41 5.44
CA ASP A 126 9.06 6.66 5.17
C ASP A 126 9.90 6.17 6.36
N ILE A 127 10.98 5.45 6.07
CA ILE A 127 11.83 4.77 7.05
C ILE A 127 13.31 5.05 6.78
N VAL A 128 14.12 4.84 7.81
CA VAL A 128 15.58 5.01 7.76
C VAL A 128 16.26 3.64 7.88
N LEU A 129 17.03 3.26 6.86
CA LEU A 129 17.90 2.09 6.85
C LEU A 129 19.36 2.57 6.69
N PRO A 130 20.04 2.95 7.79
CA PRO A 130 21.29 3.71 7.70
C PRO A 130 22.55 2.85 7.50
N ALA A 131 22.47 1.54 7.72
CA ALA A 131 23.59 0.63 7.60
C ALA A 131 23.45 -0.28 6.38
N LYS A 132 24.57 -0.78 5.88
CA LYS A 132 24.58 -1.93 4.97
C LYS A 132 24.28 -3.20 5.76
N GLY A 133 23.63 -4.17 5.11
CA GLY A 133 23.28 -5.46 5.71
C GLY A 133 21.80 -5.81 5.55
N GLU A 134 21.44 -7.00 6.05
CA GLU A 134 20.09 -7.53 6.01
C GLU A 134 19.23 -6.96 7.14
N TYR A 135 18.18 -6.24 6.78
CA TYR A 135 17.13 -5.80 7.67
C TYR A 135 15.97 -6.79 7.65
N HIS A 136 15.32 -6.99 8.79
CA HIS A 136 14.04 -7.70 8.86
C HIS A 136 12.91 -6.74 9.24
N PHE A 137 11.77 -6.90 8.56
CA PHE A 137 10.56 -6.13 8.79
C PHE A 137 9.52 -7.05 9.41
N GLN A 138 9.12 -6.76 10.65
CA GLN A 138 8.01 -7.44 11.32
C GLN A 138 6.78 -6.55 11.26
N VAL A 139 5.84 -6.89 10.38
CA VAL A 139 4.60 -6.13 10.22
C VAL A 139 3.51 -6.75 11.09
N GLY A 140 2.99 -5.98 12.03
CA GLY A 140 1.78 -6.31 12.77
C GLY A 140 0.58 -5.62 12.13
N SER A 141 -0.56 -6.31 12.05
CA SER A 141 -1.80 -5.74 11.54
C SER A 141 -3.00 -6.14 12.40
N LYS A 142 -4.01 -5.28 12.42
CA LYS A 142 -5.39 -5.58 12.78
C LYS A 142 -6.27 -4.96 11.71
N LEU A 143 -6.72 -5.78 10.76
CA LEU A 143 -7.47 -5.32 9.59
C LEU A 143 -8.97 -5.18 9.91
N SER A 144 -9.79 -4.88 8.90
CA SER A 144 -11.24 -4.68 9.04
C SER A 144 -12.00 -5.87 9.63
N ASP A 145 -11.44 -7.08 9.58
CA ASP A 145 -12.00 -8.27 10.23
C ASP A 145 -11.70 -8.35 11.74
N GLY A 146 -10.91 -7.44 12.27
CA GLY A 146 -10.54 -7.36 13.68
C GLY A 146 -9.47 -8.36 14.13
N THR A 147 -8.99 -9.24 13.25
CA THR A 147 -8.01 -10.28 13.57
C THR A 147 -6.59 -9.72 13.53
N LYS A 148 -5.80 -10.04 14.56
CA LYS A 148 -4.39 -9.64 14.65
C LYS A 148 -3.52 -10.62 13.87
N ARG A 149 -2.66 -10.11 12.99
CA ARG A 149 -1.73 -10.92 12.18
C ARG A 149 -0.34 -10.33 12.20
N GLN A 150 0.65 -11.20 11.96
CA GLN A 150 2.03 -10.79 11.77
C GLN A 150 2.58 -11.33 10.45
N PHE A 151 3.33 -10.50 9.75
CA PHE A 151 4.03 -10.82 8.51
C PHE A 151 5.51 -10.48 8.67
N THR A 152 6.38 -11.21 7.99
CA THR A 152 7.83 -10.97 8.04
C THR A 152 8.43 -10.80 6.65
N PHE A 153 9.29 -9.81 6.49
CA PHE A 153 10.00 -9.59 5.23
C PHE A 153 11.47 -9.28 5.53
N HIS A 154 12.32 -9.31 4.51
CA HIS A 154 13.71 -8.92 4.64
C HIS A 154 14.18 -8.13 3.42
N TYR A 155 15.20 -7.31 3.61
CA TYR A 155 15.86 -6.58 2.53
C TYR A 155 17.33 -6.34 2.90
N THR A 156 18.23 -6.53 1.94
CA THR A 156 19.66 -6.27 2.12
C THR A 156 20.04 -4.96 1.45
N VAL A 157 20.41 -3.98 2.29
CA VAL A 157 21.02 -2.72 1.83
C VAL A 157 22.47 -2.98 1.45
N GLN A 158 22.85 -2.60 0.23
CA GLN A 158 24.15 -2.88 -0.38
C GLN A 158 25.19 -1.76 -0.19
#